data_AF-A0A6P1BE26-F1
#
_entry.id   AF-A0A6P1BE26-F1
#
_cell.length_a   1.000
_cell.length_b   1.000
_cell.length_c   1.000
_cell.angle_alpha   90.00
_cell.angle_beta   90.00
_cell.angle_gamma   90.00
#
_symmetry.space_group_name_H-M   'P 1'
#
loop_
_entity.id
_entity.type
_entity.pdbx_description
1 polymer ?
#
loop_
_entity_poly.entity_id
_entity_poly.type
_entity_poly.pdbx_seq_one_letter_code
_entity_poly.pdbx_strand_id
1 'polypeptide(L)'
;MTDRDKPVNPFGRGERTIIRPNPGGKMPPAPPPQPPAGEGPASRPAYSPSPVASPGGPSPPPSFSPAPQGAGYAAPPTSQPSEEWISTPAQAPAQQPILPPGPPLRVDDLVAPNANPVMRAGGPLLQLLGRLRVALMRASFASLMEQVADAIKFFEKDIRSAGISEHQANTAKYILCATADDIVQHIPTDDRHVWAQYSMLSRFFGERVGGVRFFEILDHLKTDPLVNYPVLELQHACLALGFQGIHRTSPGGLANLQVIQRNLYETLRRVRPKPTNDLSPHWRGQALAGRRKHLRIPVWLVAAVVAAVLTGSYFVLRTLLAGRAENAAEVALALHPGDPIELKRRVVAPPPPPPPPPPPDRITQLQRIRNALAQEKTACAMTADQTASFIVIRVCDLALFASGQATILDGFKPIAARVAATLDKEPGRIRVVGHTDSSPIRTVRFPSNFELSVERAKAVAGALKPGLADGSRIDVDGKGSDSPIASNSTPEGRAKNRRVEIFIERSE
;
A
#
# COMPACT_ATOMS: atom_id res chain seq x y z
N MET A 1 2.67 64.88 45.27
CA MET A 1 1.68 64.27 46.17
C MET A 1 1.08 63.08 45.45
N THR A 2 1.13 61.95 46.12
CA THR A 2 0.60 60.64 45.74
C THR A 2 -0.88 60.69 45.40
N ASP A 3 -1.31 59.91 44.40
CA ASP A 3 -2.49 59.08 44.63
C ASP A 3 -2.34 57.73 43.94
N ARG A 4 -2.44 56.71 44.78
CA ARG A 4 -2.23 55.28 44.56
C ARG A 4 -3.59 54.72 44.98
N ASP A 5 -4.42 54.32 44.02
CA ASP A 5 -5.45 53.27 44.17
C ASP A 5 -6.45 53.29 43.01
N LYS A 6 -6.32 52.30 42.10
CA LYS A 6 -7.45 51.56 41.52
C LYS A 6 -6.95 50.32 40.73
N PRO A 7 -7.64 49.17 40.85
CA PRO A 7 -7.13 47.87 40.39
C PRO A 7 -7.33 47.65 38.88
N VAL A 8 -6.34 46.99 38.27
CA VAL A 8 -6.34 46.53 36.87
C VAL A 8 -7.25 45.32 36.73
N ASN A 9 -8.24 45.42 35.84
CA ASN A 9 -9.17 44.35 35.48
C ASN A 9 -8.53 43.43 34.40
N PRO A 10 -8.35 42.12 34.64
CA PRO A 10 -7.49 41.28 33.79
C PRO A 10 -8.19 40.63 32.57
N PHE A 11 -9.43 41.01 32.22
CA PHE A 11 -10.12 40.40 31.07
C PHE A 11 -10.86 41.44 30.22
N GLY A 12 -10.14 42.04 29.27
CA GLY A 12 -10.70 42.87 28.22
C GLY A 12 -11.55 42.05 27.24
N ARG A 13 -12.81 42.45 27.07
CA ARG A 13 -13.70 41.95 26.01
C ARG A 13 -13.48 42.75 24.73
N GLY A 14 -13.09 42.07 23.66
CA GLY A 14 -13.12 42.58 22.29
C GLY A 14 -14.12 41.78 21.45
N GLU A 15 -15.12 42.49 20.93
CA GLU A 15 -15.87 42.25 19.68
C GLU A 15 -16.67 40.94 19.50
N ARG A 16 -18.00 41.10 19.55
CA ARG A 16 -19.01 40.09 19.20
C ARG A 16 -19.21 40.04 17.69
N THR A 17 -19.01 38.87 17.07
CA THR A 17 -19.47 38.60 15.70
C THR A 17 -20.94 38.19 15.71
N ILE A 18 -21.78 38.94 14.98
CA ILE A 18 -23.20 38.64 14.77
C ILE A 18 -23.30 37.62 13.62
N ILE A 19 -23.84 36.43 13.91
CA ILE A 19 -24.12 35.40 12.89
C ILE A 19 -25.54 35.64 12.36
N ARG A 20 -25.67 35.94 11.06
CA ARG A 20 -26.94 35.86 10.34
C ARG A 20 -27.05 34.48 9.66
N PRO A 21 -28.18 33.77 9.74
CA PRO A 21 -28.37 32.52 9.03
C PRO A 21 -28.66 32.78 7.54
N ASN A 22 -27.96 32.09 6.66
CA ASN A 22 -28.19 32.12 5.22
C ASN A 22 -29.20 31.03 4.81
N PRO A 23 -30.33 31.33 4.15
CA PRO A 23 -31.23 30.33 3.58
C PRO A 23 -30.80 30.03 2.15
N GLY A 24 -30.25 28.85 1.90
CA GLY A 24 -29.97 28.37 0.55
C GLY A 24 -28.60 27.71 0.42
N GLY A 25 -28.57 26.39 0.58
CA GLY A 25 -27.37 25.59 0.39
C GLY A 25 -26.90 25.62 -1.07
N LYS A 26 -25.80 26.33 -1.33
CA LYS A 26 -24.86 26.05 -2.43
C LYS A 26 -23.45 26.32 -1.91
N MET A 27 -22.59 25.30 -1.98
CA MET A 27 -21.19 25.34 -1.58
C MET A 27 -20.36 26.05 -2.68
N PRO A 28 -19.38 26.91 -2.37
CA PRO A 28 -18.54 27.54 -3.39
C PRO A 28 -17.53 26.53 -3.98
N PRO A 29 -17.13 26.67 -5.26
CA PRO A 29 -16.13 25.79 -5.88
C PRO A 29 -14.72 26.08 -5.35
N ALA A 30 -13.89 25.02 -5.31
CA ALA A 30 -12.51 25.07 -4.83
C ALA A 30 -11.57 25.84 -5.78
N PRO A 31 -10.51 26.49 -5.27
CA PRO A 31 -9.57 27.24 -6.09
C PRO A 31 -8.56 26.32 -6.82
N PRO A 32 -8.04 26.73 -7.98
CA PRO A 32 -7.04 25.96 -8.74
C PRO A 32 -5.65 26.01 -8.10
N PRO A 33 -4.78 25.01 -8.38
CA PRO A 33 -3.45 24.92 -7.76
C PRO A 33 -2.47 25.96 -8.30
N GLN A 34 -1.67 26.55 -7.40
CA GLN A 34 -0.60 27.50 -7.71
C GLN A 34 0.67 26.78 -8.25
N PRO A 35 1.37 27.34 -9.25
CA PRO A 35 2.72 26.89 -9.64
C PRO A 35 3.80 27.53 -8.75
N PRO A 36 4.99 26.90 -8.61
CA PRO A 36 6.09 27.43 -7.80
C PRO A 36 6.74 28.67 -8.45
N ALA A 37 7.27 29.54 -7.59
CA ALA A 37 7.85 30.85 -7.90
C ALA A 37 9.37 30.82 -8.11
N GLY A 38 9.85 31.77 -8.93
CA GLY A 38 11.27 32.18 -9.12
C GLY A 38 11.77 31.85 -10.53
N GLU A 39 12.29 32.74 -11.38
CA GLU A 39 12.91 34.07 -11.23
C GLU A 39 12.61 34.96 -12.47
N GLY A 40 12.74 36.28 -12.33
CA GLY A 40 12.35 37.31 -13.32
C GLY A 40 13.37 37.60 -14.44
N PRO A 41 13.43 38.83 -14.98
CA PRO A 41 12.55 39.29 -16.06
C PRO A 41 13.33 39.82 -17.29
N ALA A 42 12.71 39.84 -18.48
CA ALA A 42 12.57 41.04 -19.33
C ALA A 42 12.10 40.76 -20.77
N SER A 43 11.31 41.72 -21.27
CA SER A 43 11.04 42.09 -22.66
C SER A 43 10.14 41.21 -23.55
N ARG A 44 8.88 41.64 -23.67
CA ARG A 44 8.00 41.40 -24.84
C ARG A 44 8.57 42.11 -26.08
N PRO A 45 8.16 41.69 -27.29
CA PRO A 45 7.30 42.58 -28.05
C PRO A 45 6.03 41.94 -28.62
N ALA A 46 5.20 42.82 -29.16
CA ALA A 46 3.78 42.72 -29.44
C ALA A 46 3.39 41.83 -30.63
N TYR A 47 2.16 41.33 -30.56
CA TYR A 47 1.46 40.65 -31.64
C TYR A 47 0.82 41.68 -32.58
N SER A 48 1.13 41.59 -33.87
CA SER A 48 0.48 42.33 -34.96
C SER A 48 -0.19 41.33 -35.92
N PRO A 49 -1.34 41.66 -36.51
CA PRO A 49 -2.19 40.71 -37.23
C PRO A 49 -1.66 40.40 -38.63
N SER A 50 -1.80 39.13 -39.06
CA SER A 50 -1.47 38.69 -40.41
C SER A 50 -2.48 39.22 -41.45
N PRO A 51 -2.03 39.71 -42.62
CA PRO A 51 -2.93 40.01 -43.73
C PRO A 51 -3.15 38.79 -44.63
N VAL A 52 -4.35 38.77 -45.22
CA VAL A 52 -4.87 37.85 -46.23
C VAL A 52 -4.03 37.88 -47.51
N ALA A 53 -3.80 36.71 -48.14
CA ALA A 53 -3.56 36.59 -49.57
C ALA A 53 -4.00 35.21 -50.10
N SER A 54 -4.82 35.20 -51.14
CA SER A 54 -5.15 34.04 -52.01
C SER A 54 -4.29 34.10 -53.31
N PRO A 55 -4.53 33.26 -54.34
CA PRO A 55 -3.96 31.92 -54.54
C PRO A 55 -3.11 31.81 -55.83
N GLY A 56 -2.22 30.81 -55.95
CA GLY A 56 -1.67 30.43 -57.26
C GLY A 56 -0.42 29.53 -57.27
N GLY A 57 -0.52 28.38 -57.94
CA GLY A 57 0.61 27.68 -58.61
C GLY A 57 1.33 26.56 -57.83
N PRO A 58 1.53 25.36 -58.44
CA PRO A 58 2.13 24.21 -57.76
C PRO A 58 3.67 24.25 -57.79
N SER A 59 4.32 23.89 -56.68
CA SER A 59 5.78 23.68 -56.59
C SER A 59 6.12 22.20 -56.39
N PRO A 60 7.22 21.68 -56.97
CA PRO A 60 7.55 20.24 -56.99
C PRO A 60 8.18 19.72 -55.69
N PRO A 61 8.20 18.39 -55.44
CA PRO A 61 8.75 17.82 -54.20
C PRO A 61 10.28 17.88 -54.15
N PRO A 62 10.89 18.02 -52.95
CA PRO A 62 12.32 18.21 -52.80
C PRO A 62 13.13 16.90 -52.89
N SER A 63 14.29 17.01 -53.55
CA SER A 63 15.36 16.03 -53.61
C SER A 63 16.25 16.10 -52.38
N PHE A 64 16.61 14.94 -51.81
CA PHE A 64 17.61 14.82 -50.74
C PHE A 64 18.99 14.48 -51.34
N SER A 65 19.99 15.28 -50.96
CA SER A 65 21.42 15.05 -51.23
C SER A 65 22.12 14.37 -50.04
N PRO A 66 23.26 13.67 -50.25
CA PRO A 66 23.70 12.56 -49.41
C PRO A 66 24.65 12.97 -48.27
N ALA A 67 24.69 12.13 -47.22
CA ALA A 67 25.64 12.24 -46.11
C ALA A 67 26.96 11.48 -46.39
N PRO A 68 28.09 11.90 -45.78
CA PRO A 68 29.44 11.50 -46.20
C PRO A 68 29.92 10.16 -45.63
N GLN A 69 30.90 9.59 -46.34
CA GLN A 69 31.51 8.28 -46.13
C GLN A 69 32.56 8.28 -45.00
N GLY A 70 32.68 7.14 -44.31
CA GLY A 70 33.96 6.65 -43.79
C GLY A 70 33.99 6.23 -42.32
N ALA A 71 33.83 4.93 -42.05
CA ALA A 71 34.67 4.12 -41.16
C ALA A 71 34.05 2.71 -41.04
N GLY A 72 34.81 1.70 -41.41
CA GLY A 72 34.31 0.38 -41.81
C GLY A 72 34.00 -0.61 -40.70
N TYR A 73 33.21 -1.60 -41.08
CA TYR A 73 33.22 -2.96 -40.51
C TYR A 73 33.06 -3.96 -41.66
N ALA A 74 33.76 -5.09 -41.51
CA ALA A 74 34.01 -6.11 -42.53
C ALA A 74 32.75 -6.82 -43.05
N ALA A 75 32.82 -7.27 -44.31
CA ALA A 75 31.76 -7.97 -45.02
C ALA A 75 31.55 -9.42 -44.54
N PRO A 76 30.30 -9.87 -44.33
CA PRO A 76 29.93 -11.29 -44.30
C PRO A 76 29.53 -11.81 -45.70
N PRO A 77 29.53 -13.14 -45.91
CA PRO A 77 29.63 -13.75 -47.23
C PRO A 77 28.33 -13.69 -48.05
N THR A 78 28.50 -13.61 -49.37
CA THR A 78 27.47 -13.75 -50.39
C THR A 78 26.84 -15.14 -50.35
N SER A 79 25.59 -15.22 -49.92
CA SER A 79 24.66 -16.29 -50.27
C SER A 79 23.29 -15.67 -50.52
N GLN A 80 23.01 -15.32 -51.79
CA GLN A 80 21.67 -14.97 -52.24
C GLN A 80 20.84 -16.27 -52.33
N PRO A 81 19.65 -16.35 -51.73
CA PRO A 81 18.66 -17.37 -52.09
C PRO A 81 18.09 -17.05 -53.48
N SER A 82 17.88 -18.06 -54.32
CA SER A 82 17.38 -17.92 -55.69
C SER A 82 15.99 -17.27 -55.75
N GLU A 83 15.86 -16.20 -56.55
CA GLU A 83 14.60 -15.50 -56.86
C GLU A 83 13.70 -16.30 -57.83
N GLU A 84 13.45 -17.57 -57.53
CA GLU A 84 12.68 -18.47 -58.41
C GLU A 84 11.15 -18.28 -58.28
N TRP A 85 10.70 -17.46 -57.33
CA TRP A 85 9.28 -17.16 -57.08
C TRP A 85 8.73 -16.02 -57.95
N ILE A 86 9.59 -15.30 -58.68
CA ILE A 86 9.20 -14.13 -59.49
C ILE A 86 8.73 -14.52 -60.91
N SER A 87 8.87 -15.79 -61.31
CA SER A 87 8.59 -16.25 -62.68
C SER A 87 7.36 -17.18 -62.82
N THR A 88 6.42 -17.18 -61.86
CA THR A 88 5.14 -17.89 -62.06
C THR A 88 4.17 -16.96 -62.81
N PRO A 89 3.66 -17.33 -64.02
CA PRO A 89 2.63 -16.55 -64.69
C PRO A 89 1.38 -16.50 -63.82
N ALA A 90 0.85 -15.29 -63.57
CA ALA A 90 -0.40 -15.12 -62.84
C ALA A 90 -1.52 -15.94 -63.52
N GLN A 91 -2.07 -16.91 -62.79
CA GLN A 91 -3.27 -17.63 -63.24
C GLN A 91 -4.38 -16.62 -63.51
N ALA A 92 -5.00 -16.71 -64.69
CA ALA A 92 -6.17 -15.92 -65.06
C ALA A 92 -7.24 -16.05 -63.95
N PRO A 93 -7.92 -14.96 -63.56
CA PRO A 93 -8.90 -15.02 -62.49
C PRO A 93 -9.97 -16.04 -62.85
N ALA A 94 -10.07 -17.10 -62.04
CA ALA A 94 -11.11 -18.11 -62.18
C ALA A 94 -12.47 -17.39 -62.19
N GLN A 95 -13.28 -17.65 -63.21
CA GLN A 95 -14.65 -17.15 -63.28
C GLN A 95 -15.38 -17.57 -62.01
N GLN A 96 -15.77 -16.57 -61.21
CA GLN A 96 -16.54 -16.81 -59.99
C GLN A 96 -17.83 -17.56 -60.39
N PRO A 97 -18.17 -18.67 -59.71
CA PRO A 97 -19.39 -19.39 -60.02
C PRO A 97 -20.57 -18.44 -59.87
N ILE A 98 -21.38 -18.34 -60.92
CA ILE A 98 -22.62 -17.57 -60.91
C ILE A 98 -23.52 -18.24 -59.86
N LEU A 99 -23.61 -17.63 -58.68
CA LEU A 99 -24.57 -18.03 -57.67
C LEU A 99 -25.97 -18.00 -58.30
N PRO A 100 -26.79 -19.06 -58.13
CA PRO A 100 -28.17 -19.04 -58.60
C PRO A 100 -28.89 -17.82 -58.00
N PRO A 101 -29.80 -17.17 -58.74
CA PRO A 101 -30.57 -16.06 -58.19
C PRO A 101 -31.24 -16.53 -56.90
N GLY A 102 -30.93 -15.85 -55.80
CA GLY A 102 -31.50 -16.19 -54.51
C GLY A 102 -33.03 -16.16 -54.56
N PRO A 103 -33.72 -16.94 -53.72
CA PRO A 103 -35.17 -17.00 -53.71
C PRO A 103 -35.78 -15.59 -53.57
N PRO A 104 -36.91 -15.31 -54.23
CA PRO A 104 -37.61 -14.04 -54.08
C PRO A 104 -37.99 -13.86 -52.61
N LEU A 105 -37.56 -12.74 -52.03
CA LEU A 105 -37.81 -12.42 -50.63
C LEU A 105 -39.31 -12.18 -50.43
N ARG A 106 -39.96 -13.08 -49.69
CA ARG A 106 -41.34 -12.85 -49.25
C ARG A 106 -41.29 -11.86 -48.10
N VAL A 107 -42.08 -10.80 -48.21
CA VAL A 107 -42.21 -9.74 -47.19
C VAL A 107 -42.57 -10.34 -45.82
N ASP A 108 -43.27 -11.48 -45.82
CA ASP A 108 -43.70 -12.23 -44.63
C ASP A 108 -42.54 -12.78 -43.77
N ASP A 109 -41.35 -13.02 -44.35
CA ASP A 109 -40.20 -13.58 -43.63
C ASP A 109 -39.30 -12.50 -42.97
N LEU A 110 -39.61 -11.22 -43.17
CA LEU A 110 -38.73 -10.08 -42.86
C LEU A 110 -39.19 -9.24 -41.65
N VAL A 111 -39.97 -9.83 -40.74
CA VAL A 111 -40.44 -9.12 -39.53
C VAL A 111 -39.26 -8.87 -38.59
N ALA A 112 -38.70 -7.67 -38.65
CA ALA A 112 -37.71 -7.22 -37.68
C ALA A 112 -38.41 -6.87 -36.35
N PRO A 113 -38.10 -7.53 -35.23
CA PRO A 113 -38.68 -7.18 -33.95
C PRO A 113 -38.21 -5.76 -33.56
N ASN A 114 -39.09 -4.78 -33.72
CA ASN A 114 -38.88 -3.40 -33.27
C ASN A 114 -40.01 -2.99 -32.31
N ALA A 115 -39.67 -2.27 -31.25
CA ALA A 115 -40.65 -1.74 -30.30
C ALA A 115 -41.55 -0.67 -30.93
N ASN A 116 -41.01 0.13 -31.86
CA ASN A 116 -41.78 1.12 -32.61
C ASN A 116 -42.59 0.43 -33.73
N PRO A 117 -43.93 0.57 -33.75
CA PRO A 117 -44.79 -0.07 -34.75
C PRO A 117 -44.53 0.43 -36.18
N VAL A 118 -44.19 1.72 -36.37
CA VAL A 118 -43.88 2.29 -37.68
C VAL A 118 -42.60 1.68 -38.25
N MET A 119 -41.58 1.54 -37.41
CA MET A 119 -40.33 0.88 -37.78
C MET A 119 -40.48 -0.62 -38.03
N ARG A 120 -41.35 -1.29 -37.26
CA ARG A 120 -41.65 -2.71 -37.44
C ARG A 120 -42.30 -2.96 -38.80
N ALA A 121 -43.34 -2.18 -39.13
CA ALA A 121 -44.02 -2.25 -40.42
C ALA A 121 -43.08 -1.88 -41.59
N GLY A 122 -42.21 -0.90 -41.40
CA GLY A 122 -41.26 -0.43 -42.42
C GLY A 122 -40.05 -1.35 -42.63
N GLY A 123 -39.79 -2.28 -41.71
CA GLY A 123 -38.60 -3.14 -41.69
C GLY A 123 -38.35 -3.90 -43.01
N PRO A 124 -39.34 -4.64 -43.56
CA PRO A 124 -39.17 -5.36 -44.82
C PRO A 124 -38.76 -4.47 -45.99
N LEU A 125 -39.39 -3.28 -46.12
CA LEU A 125 -39.07 -2.33 -47.18
C LEU A 125 -37.68 -1.72 -46.99
N LEU A 126 -37.32 -1.31 -45.77
CA LEU A 126 -35.98 -0.79 -45.48
C LEU A 126 -34.89 -1.84 -45.76
N GLN A 127 -35.16 -3.12 -45.47
CA GLN A 127 -34.24 -4.22 -45.76
C GLN A 127 -34.11 -4.47 -47.27
N LEU A 128 -35.22 -4.42 -48.01
CA LEU A 128 -35.21 -4.50 -49.48
C LEU A 128 -34.35 -3.36 -50.06
N LEU A 129 -34.62 -2.12 -49.66
CA LEU A 129 -33.87 -0.94 -50.10
C LEU A 129 -32.38 -1.02 -49.73
N GLY A 130 -32.04 -1.57 -48.55
CA GLY A 130 -30.66 -1.81 -48.14
C GLY A 130 -29.93 -2.83 -49.02
N ARG A 131 -30.58 -3.93 -49.39
CA ARG A 131 -30.00 -4.93 -50.31
C ARG A 131 -29.77 -4.37 -51.71
N LEU A 132 -30.71 -3.55 -52.19
CA LEU A 132 -30.57 -2.86 -53.48
C LEU A 132 -29.37 -1.91 -53.48
N ARG A 133 -29.19 -1.16 -52.39
CA ARG A 133 -28.05 -0.24 -52.25
C ARG A 133 -26.69 -0.96 -52.27
N VAL A 134 -26.62 -2.17 -51.72
CA VAL A 134 -25.39 -2.99 -51.69
C VAL A 134 -25.19 -3.78 -53.00
N ALA A 135 -25.98 -3.50 -54.04
CA ALA A 135 -25.89 -4.10 -55.38
C ALA A 135 -26.05 -5.64 -55.40
N LEU A 136 -26.78 -6.21 -54.42
CA LEU A 136 -26.95 -7.66 -54.29
C LEU A 136 -28.07 -8.24 -55.17
N MET A 137 -28.84 -7.42 -55.90
CA MET A 137 -29.98 -7.88 -56.69
C MET A 137 -29.75 -7.74 -58.20
N ARG A 138 -29.84 -8.87 -58.91
CA ARG A 138 -29.82 -8.95 -60.39
C ARG A 138 -31.24 -9.00 -61.00
N ALA A 139 -32.25 -8.53 -60.27
CA ALA A 139 -33.65 -8.62 -60.70
C ALA A 139 -33.96 -7.59 -61.81
N SER A 140 -34.88 -7.95 -62.72
CA SER A 140 -35.40 -7.01 -63.73
C SER A 140 -36.07 -5.82 -63.06
N PHE A 141 -35.88 -4.62 -63.64
CA PHE A 141 -36.35 -3.37 -63.09
C PHE A 141 -37.87 -3.34 -62.81
N ALA A 142 -38.68 -3.90 -63.72
CA ALA A 142 -40.13 -3.96 -63.59
C ALA A 142 -40.58 -4.83 -62.38
N SER A 143 -39.95 -5.99 -62.17
CA SER A 143 -40.23 -6.84 -61.01
C SER A 143 -39.86 -6.15 -59.70
N LEU A 144 -38.77 -5.39 -59.70
CA LEU A 144 -38.36 -4.60 -58.53
C LEU A 144 -39.38 -3.51 -58.17
N MET A 145 -39.91 -2.81 -59.18
CA MET A 145 -40.92 -1.77 -58.98
C MET A 145 -42.19 -2.33 -58.32
N GLU A 146 -42.68 -3.47 -58.79
CA GLU A 146 -43.84 -4.13 -58.18
C GLU A 146 -43.53 -4.62 -56.76
N GLN A 147 -42.35 -5.19 -56.51
CA GLN A 147 -41.94 -5.59 -55.16
C GLN A 147 -41.92 -4.41 -54.17
N VAL A 148 -41.38 -3.26 -54.58
CA VAL A 148 -41.37 -2.05 -53.74
C VAL A 148 -42.79 -1.52 -53.55
N ALA A 149 -43.60 -1.48 -54.60
CA ALA A 149 -44.99 -1.02 -54.51
C ALA A 149 -45.83 -1.91 -53.58
N ASP A 150 -45.69 -3.23 -53.67
CA ASP A 150 -46.39 -4.18 -52.82
C ASP A 150 -45.90 -4.09 -51.37
N ALA A 151 -44.60 -3.90 -51.14
CA ALA A 151 -44.06 -3.64 -49.80
C ALA A 151 -44.63 -2.35 -49.20
N ILE A 152 -44.85 -1.30 -49.99
CA ILE A 152 -45.49 -0.05 -49.54
C ILE A 152 -46.97 -0.27 -49.21
N LYS A 153 -47.72 -1.03 -50.02
CA LYS A 153 -49.13 -1.38 -49.73
C LYS A 153 -49.24 -2.22 -48.45
N PHE A 154 -48.32 -3.17 -48.28
CA PHE A 154 -48.24 -3.99 -47.07
C PHE A 154 -47.95 -3.13 -45.84
N PHE A 155 -46.96 -2.23 -45.94
CA PHE A 155 -46.64 -1.26 -44.89
C PHE A 155 -47.86 -0.43 -44.47
N GLU A 156 -48.62 0.11 -45.44
CA GLU A 156 -49.82 0.90 -45.16
C GLU A 156 -50.89 0.08 -44.42
N LYS A 157 -51.09 -1.18 -44.83
CA LYS A 157 -52.04 -2.07 -44.15
C LYS A 157 -51.59 -2.38 -42.72
N ASP A 158 -50.32 -2.67 -42.52
CA ASP A 158 -49.76 -3.06 -41.22
C ASP A 158 -49.76 -1.89 -40.23
N ILE A 159 -49.29 -0.71 -40.62
CA ILE A 159 -49.27 0.47 -39.76
C ILE A 159 -50.68 0.94 -39.36
N ARG A 160 -51.67 0.78 -40.24
CA ARG A 160 -53.08 1.08 -39.96
C ARG A 160 -53.66 0.09 -38.95
N SER A 161 -53.29 -1.19 -39.05
CA SER A 161 -53.70 -2.22 -38.08
C SER A 161 -53.07 -2.01 -36.69
N ALA A 162 -51.92 -1.35 -36.63
CA ALA A 162 -51.21 -1.04 -35.39
C ALA A 162 -51.78 0.18 -34.61
N GLY A 163 -52.87 0.79 -35.08
CA GLY A 163 -53.55 1.90 -34.39
C GLY A 163 -52.87 3.27 -34.53
N ILE A 164 -51.97 3.44 -35.51
CA ILE A 164 -51.34 4.73 -35.82
C ILE A 164 -52.35 5.63 -36.56
N SER A 165 -52.31 6.93 -36.28
CA SER A 165 -53.21 7.90 -36.91
C SER A 165 -53.03 7.93 -38.43
N GLU A 166 -54.11 8.17 -39.17
CA GLU A 166 -54.07 8.22 -40.64
C GLU A 166 -53.05 9.24 -41.15
N HIS A 167 -52.96 10.41 -40.50
CA HIS A 167 -51.99 11.43 -40.85
C HIS A 167 -50.54 10.95 -40.69
N GLN A 168 -50.21 10.27 -39.58
CA GLN A 168 -48.88 9.71 -39.37
C GLN A 168 -48.59 8.55 -40.33
N ALA A 169 -49.58 7.71 -40.63
CA ALA A 169 -49.45 6.63 -41.60
C ALA A 169 -49.16 7.15 -43.01
N ASN A 170 -49.90 8.17 -43.48
CA ASN A 170 -49.67 8.81 -44.77
C ASN A 170 -48.31 9.52 -44.83
N THR A 171 -47.91 10.18 -43.74
CA THR A 171 -46.59 10.83 -43.64
C THR A 171 -45.45 9.81 -43.70
N ALA A 172 -45.56 8.69 -42.98
CA ALA A 172 -44.58 7.61 -43.00
C ALA A 172 -44.51 6.92 -44.37
N LYS A 173 -45.66 6.69 -45.02
CA LYS A 173 -45.75 6.18 -46.39
C LYS A 173 -45.03 7.11 -47.37
N TYR A 174 -45.24 8.42 -47.26
CA TYR A 174 -44.55 9.42 -48.07
C TYR A 174 -43.03 9.36 -47.89
N ILE A 175 -42.55 9.32 -46.65
CA ILE A 175 -41.13 9.21 -46.30
C ILE A 175 -40.49 7.97 -46.96
N LEU A 176 -41.18 6.82 -46.93
CA LEU A 176 -40.72 5.59 -47.56
C LEU A 176 -40.72 5.66 -49.09
N CYS A 177 -41.76 6.23 -49.71
CA CYS A 177 -41.80 6.45 -51.16
C CYS A 177 -40.63 7.34 -51.61
N ALA A 178 -40.40 8.47 -50.92
CA ALA A 178 -39.29 9.37 -51.22
C ALA A 178 -37.93 8.69 -51.04
N THR A 179 -37.80 7.83 -50.04
CA THR A 179 -36.57 7.08 -49.78
C THR A 179 -36.31 6.03 -50.85
N ALA A 180 -37.34 5.27 -51.25
CA ALA A 180 -37.25 4.30 -52.33
C ALA A 180 -36.84 4.99 -53.64
N ASP A 181 -37.47 6.11 -53.96
CA ASP A 181 -37.19 6.87 -55.17
C ASP A 181 -35.76 7.43 -55.19
N ASP A 182 -35.28 8.03 -54.09
CA ASP A 182 -33.90 8.55 -54.03
C ASP A 182 -32.86 7.42 -54.08
N ILE A 183 -33.11 6.27 -53.44
CA ILE A 183 -32.14 5.16 -53.47
C ILE A 183 -32.09 4.53 -54.86
N VAL A 184 -33.24 4.13 -55.41
CA VAL A 184 -33.30 3.37 -56.67
C VAL A 184 -32.83 4.21 -57.85
N GLN A 185 -33.14 5.51 -57.87
CA GLN A 185 -32.65 6.41 -58.92
C GLN A 185 -31.12 6.52 -58.95
N HIS A 186 -30.39 6.15 -57.89
CA HIS A 186 -28.93 6.29 -57.84
C HIS A 186 -28.17 4.96 -57.89
N ILE A 187 -28.85 3.84 -58.15
CA ILE A 187 -28.21 2.55 -58.37
C ILE A 187 -27.66 2.52 -59.81
N PRO A 188 -26.39 2.12 -60.03
CA PRO A 188 -25.81 1.99 -61.36
C PRO A 188 -26.47 0.82 -62.10
N THR A 189 -27.49 1.10 -62.92
CA THR A 189 -28.23 0.11 -63.73
C THR A 189 -28.62 0.72 -65.08
N ASP A 190 -28.78 -0.13 -66.10
CA ASP A 190 -29.05 0.28 -67.49
C ASP A 190 -30.49 0.82 -67.68
N ASP A 191 -31.44 0.41 -66.83
CA ASP A 191 -32.88 0.70 -66.96
C ASP A 191 -33.38 1.88 -66.09
N ARG A 192 -32.49 2.80 -65.67
CA ARG A 192 -32.84 3.92 -64.76
C ARG A 192 -34.03 4.77 -65.23
N HIS A 193 -34.19 4.92 -66.54
CA HIS A 193 -35.23 5.75 -67.16
C HIS A 193 -36.65 5.20 -66.92
N VAL A 194 -36.79 3.89 -66.72
CA VAL A 194 -38.09 3.26 -66.42
C VAL A 194 -38.60 3.68 -65.05
N TRP A 195 -37.72 3.86 -64.05
CA TRP A 195 -38.12 4.31 -62.71
C TRP A 195 -38.67 5.72 -62.69
N ALA A 196 -38.03 6.61 -63.45
CA ALA A 196 -38.38 8.03 -63.44
C ALA A 196 -39.82 8.28 -63.89
N GLN A 197 -40.37 7.38 -64.71
CA GLN A 197 -41.75 7.43 -65.20
C GLN A 197 -42.77 6.87 -64.18
N TYR A 198 -42.36 5.92 -63.34
CA TYR A 198 -43.26 5.17 -62.44
C TYR A 198 -42.85 5.23 -60.97
N SER A 199 -42.23 6.33 -60.55
CA SER A 199 -41.73 6.51 -59.18
C SER A 199 -42.80 6.26 -58.12
N MET A 200 -42.40 5.83 -56.93
CA MET A 200 -43.32 5.52 -55.84
C MET A 200 -44.09 6.77 -55.38
N LEU A 201 -43.45 7.93 -55.38
CA LEU A 201 -44.13 9.21 -55.11
C LEU A 201 -45.17 9.53 -56.20
N SER A 202 -44.86 9.29 -57.47
CA SER A 202 -45.81 9.55 -58.55
C SER A 202 -47.00 8.59 -58.47
N ARG A 203 -46.74 7.30 -58.20
CA ARG A 203 -47.77 6.26 -58.12
C ARG A 203 -48.72 6.44 -56.94
N PHE A 204 -48.21 6.83 -55.77
CA PHE A 204 -49.01 6.89 -54.53
C PHE A 204 -49.48 8.30 -54.13
N PHE A 205 -48.76 9.34 -54.55
CA PHE A 205 -49.04 10.73 -54.16
C PHE A 205 -49.21 11.67 -55.36
N GLY A 206 -49.00 11.22 -56.60
CA GLY A 206 -49.06 12.07 -57.79
C GLY A 206 -47.92 13.10 -57.87
N GLU A 207 -46.87 12.93 -57.07
CA GLU A 207 -45.76 13.88 -56.94
C GLU A 207 -44.49 13.35 -57.62
N ARG A 208 -43.81 14.19 -58.40
CA ARG A 208 -42.57 13.80 -59.12
C ARG A 208 -41.28 14.13 -58.36
N VAL A 209 -41.33 15.02 -57.37
CA VAL A 209 -40.15 15.50 -56.64
C VAL A 209 -40.44 15.49 -55.14
N GLY A 210 -39.85 14.54 -54.41
CA GLY A 210 -40.04 14.44 -52.95
C GLY A 210 -38.82 14.78 -52.08
N GLY A 211 -37.69 15.10 -52.71
CA GLY A 211 -36.41 15.32 -52.02
C GLY A 211 -36.36 16.52 -51.07
N VAL A 212 -37.26 17.51 -51.24
CA VAL A 212 -37.35 18.71 -50.39
C VAL A 212 -38.34 18.49 -49.25
N ARG A 213 -39.56 18.06 -49.59
CA ARG A 213 -40.65 17.84 -48.64
C ARG A 213 -40.32 16.81 -47.56
N PHE A 214 -39.42 15.86 -47.84
CA PHE A 214 -38.87 14.99 -46.79
C PHE A 214 -38.30 15.79 -45.60
N PHE A 215 -37.52 16.84 -45.87
CA PHE A 215 -36.89 17.67 -44.84
C PHE A 215 -37.89 18.67 -44.22
N GLU A 216 -38.85 19.17 -45.00
CA GLU A 216 -39.95 19.98 -44.45
C GLU A 216 -40.80 19.19 -43.45
N ILE A 217 -41.13 17.93 -43.78
CA ILE A 217 -41.79 17.01 -42.86
C ILE A 217 -40.92 16.79 -41.63
N LEU A 218 -39.62 16.56 -41.80
CA LEU A 218 -38.69 16.37 -40.68
C LEU A 218 -38.72 17.57 -39.72
N ASP A 219 -38.66 18.79 -40.25
CA ASP A 219 -38.66 20.00 -39.41
C ASP A 219 -40.01 20.25 -38.76
N HIS A 220 -41.12 19.95 -39.44
CA HIS A 220 -42.45 19.97 -38.84
C HIS A 220 -42.58 18.95 -37.69
N LEU A 221 -42.16 17.70 -37.90
CA LEU A 221 -42.28 16.64 -36.88
C LEU A 221 -41.38 16.90 -35.65
N LYS A 222 -40.25 17.59 -35.82
CA LYS A 222 -39.37 18.01 -34.71
C LYS A 222 -40.00 19.03 -33.76
N THR A 223 -41.10 19.70 -34.15
CA THR A 223 -41.80 20.64 -33.25
C THR A 223 -42.36 19.94 -32.01
N ASP A 224 -42.86 18.72 -32.18
CA ASP A 224 -43.27 17.82 -31.08
C ASP A 224 -42.66 16.42 -31.26
N PRO A 225 -41.43 16.21 -30.76
CA PRO A 225 -40.74 14.94 -30.89
C PRO A 225 -41.36 13.79 -30.07
N LEU A 226 -42.17 14.10 -29.06
CA LEU A 226 -42.78 13.08 -28.20
C LEU A 226 -43.90 12.35 -28.95
N VAL A 227 -44.80 13.12 -29.57
CA VAL A 227 -45.93 12.58 -30.35
C VAL A 227 -45.44 11.97 -31.68
N ASN A 228 -44.45 12.60 -32.32
CA ASN A 228 -43.96 12.19 -33.63
C ASN A 228 -42.79 11.22 -33.59
N TYR A 229 -42.40 10.74 -32.40
CA TYR A 229 -41.31 9.80 -32.21
C TYR A 229 -41.32 8.62 -33.20
N PRO A 230 -42.47 7.94 -33.44
CA PRO A 230 -42.49 6.76 -34.30
C PRO A 230 -42.04 7.04 -35.75
N VAL A 231 -42.44 8.20 -36.27
CA VAL A 231 -42.15 8.63 -37.65
C VAL A 231 -40.76 9.25 -37.75
N LEU A 232 -40.33 10.00 -36.74
CA LEU A 232 -38.96 10.55 -36.67
C LEU A 232 -37.90 9.45 -36.65
N GLU A 233 -38.15 8.35 -35.94
CA GLU A 233 -37.26 7.18 -35.93
C GLU A 233 -37.15 6.53 -37.32
N LEU A 234 -38.28 6.45 -38.05
CA LEU A 234 -38.30 5.98 -39.44
C LEU A 234 -37.48 6.90 -40.36
N GLN A 235 -37.67 8.21 -40.23
CA GLN A 235 -36.93 9.21 -41.00
C GLN A 235 -35.41 9.13 -40.74
N HIS A 236 -35.02 8.92 -39.47
CA HIS A 236 -33.63 8.68 -39.11
C HIS A 236 -33.09 7.40 -39.76
N ALA A 237 -33.88 6.32 -39.79
CA ALA A 237 -33.49 5.08 -40.46
C ALA A 237 -33.31 5.27 -41.98
N CYS A 238 -34.18 6.05 -42.63
CA CYS A 238 -34.04 6.40 -44.05
C CYS A 238 -32.76 7.20 -44.34
N LEU A 239 -32.43 8.18 -43.49
CA LEU A 239 -31.17 8.93 -43.58
C LEU A 239 -29.95 8.01 -43.39
N ALA A 240 -30.00 7.10 -42.41
CA ALA A 240 -28.93 6.12 -42.17
C ALA A 240 -28.77 5.11 -43.32
N LEU A 241 -29.87 4.74 -43.97
CA LEU A 241 -29.86 3.93 -45.19
C LEU A 241 -29.26 4.70 -46.38
N GLY A 242 -29.19 6.01 -46.27
CA GLY A 242 -28.47 6.92 -47.16
C GLY A 242 -29.37 7.63 -48.17
N PHE A 243 -30.60 7.95 -47.77
CA PHE A 243 -31.40 9.01 -48.38
C PHE A 243 -30.62 10.33 -48.34
N GLN A 244 -30.55 11.03 -49.47
CA GLN A 244 -29.89 12.33 -49.57
C GLN A 244 -30.83 13.46 -49.99
N GLY A 245 -31.83 13.17 -50.83
CA GLY A 245 -32.78 14.17 -51.32
C GLY A 245 -32.10 15.40 -51.93
N ILE A 246 -32.58 16.60 -51.58
CA ILE A 246 -32.02 17.88 -52.07
C ILE A 246 -30.53 18.09 -51.73
N HIS A 247 -30.03 17.45 -50.67
CA HIS A 247 -28.63 17.61 -50.26
C HIS A 247 -27.64 16.86 -51.15
N ARG A 248 -28.09 16.05 -52.11
CA ARG A 248 -27.22 15.39 -53.09
C ARG A 248 -26.55 16.37 -54.04
N THR A 249 -27.28 17.40 -54.46
CA THR A 249 -26.82 18.41 -55.44
C THR A 249 -26.33 19.71 -54.78
N SER A 250 -26.54 19.85 -53.47
CA SER A 250 -26.14 21.04 -52.72
C SER A 250 -24.64 21.05 -52.40
N PRO A 251 -23.93 22.20 -52.53
CA PRO A 251 -22.55 22.33 -52.08
C PRO A 251 -22.41 21.98 -50.59
N GLY A 252 -21.49 21.07 -50.25
CA GLY A 252 -21.32 20.60 -48.87
C GLY A 252 -22.49 19.78 -48.31
N GLY A 253 -23.43 19.32 -49.16
CA GLY A 253 -24.65 18.66 -48.72
C GLY A 253 -24.44 17.39 -47.89
N LEU A 254 -23.38 16.62 -48.14
CA LEU A 254 -23.03 15.44 -47.31
C LEU A 254 -22.71 15.82 -45.85
N ALA A 255 -21.99 16.93 -45.63
CA ALA A 255 -21.71 17.41 -44.28
C ALA A 255 -22.99 17.89 -43.59
N ASN A 256 -23.86 18.60 -44.33
CA ASN A 256 -25.16 19.03 -43.82
C ASN A 256 -26.06 17.83 -43.45
N LEU A 257 -26.08 16.77 -44.27
CA LEU A 257 -26.82 15.55 -43.95
C LEU A 257 -26.31 14.88 -42.68
N GLN A 258 -25.00 14.81 -42.48
CA GLN A 258 -24.42 14.27 -41.24
C GLN A 258 -24.84 15.09 -40.02
N VAL A 259 -24.87 16.42 -40.14
CA VAL A 259 -25.35 17.31 -39.07
C VAL A 259 -26.83 17.06 -38.79
N ILE A 260 -27.68 17.01 -39.82
CA ILE A 260 -29.12 16.72 -39.69
C ILE A 260 -29.34 15.36 -39.02
N GLN A 261 -28.64 14.32 -39.47
CA GLN A 261 -28.74 12.97 -38.94
C GLN A 261 -28.32 12.92 -37.46
N ARG A 262 -27.21 13.56 -37.10
CA ARG A 262 -26.74 13.64 -35.70
C ARG A 262 -27.74 14.37 -34.80
N ASN A 263 -28.24 15.53 -35.24
CA ASN A 263 -29.20 16.31 -34.47
C ASN A 263 -30.52 15.55 -34.27
N LEU A 264 -30.98 14.83 -35.30
CA LEU A 264 -32.15 13.97 -35.21
C LEU A 264 -31.90 12.80 -34.23
N TYR A 265 -30.74 12.15 -34.31
CA TYR A 265 -30.35 11.10 -33.37
C TYR A 265 -30.34 11.59 -31.93
N GLU A 266 -29.77 12.78 -31.67
CA GLU A 266 -29.79 13.39 -30.34
C GLU A 266 -31.21 13.69 -29.86
N THR A 267 -32.07 14.21 -30.74
CA THR A 267 -33.48 14.47 -30.43
C THR A 267 -34.21 13.19 -30.03
N LEU A 268 -34.02 12.10 -30.78
CA LEU A 268 -34.58 10.79 -30.46
C LEU A 268 -34.05 10.23 -29.13
N ARG A 269 -32.76 10.44 -28.83
CA ARG A 269 -32.13 10.01 -27.57
C ARG A 269 -32.59 10.81 -26.36
N ARG A 270 -32.92 12.09 -26.53
CA ARG A 270 -33.53 12.93 -25.48
C ARG A 270 -34.93 12.45 -25.14
N VAL A 271 -35.73 12.06 -26.14
CA VAL A 271 -37.09 11.53 -25.93
C VAL A 271 -37.06 10.12 -25.32
N ARG A 272 -36.28 9.22 -25.92
CA ARG A 272 -36.18 7.83 -25.47
C ARG A 272 -34.71 7.46 -25.26
N PRO A 273 -34.22 7.53 -24.01
CA PRO A 273 -32.89 7.07 -23.68
C PRO A 273 -32.80 5.58 -24.02
N LYS A 274 -31.90 5.22 -24.94
CA LYS A 274 -31.54 3.82 -25.13
C LYS A 274 -30.36 3.55 -24.21
N PRO A 275 -30.37 2.47 -23.41
CA PRO A 275 -29.18 2.08 -22.68
C PRO A 275 -28.03 1.96 -23.68
N THR A 276 -26.88 2.55 -23.36
CA THR A 276 -25.64 2.32 -24.10
C THR A 276 -25.33 0.84 -23.96
N ASN A 277 -25.81 0.03 -24.91
CA ASN A 277 -25.30 -1.31 -25.08
C ASN A 277 -23.85 -1.14 -25.47
N ASP A 278 -22.96 -1.68 -24.65
CA ASP A 278 -21.54 -1.70 -24.95
C ASP A 278 -21.34 -2.27 -26.37
N LEU A 279 -20.48 -1.62 -27.16
CA LEU A 279 -20.25 -1.98 -28.57
C LEU A 279 -19.81 -3.45 -28.75
N SER A 280 -19.28 -4.07 -27.70
CA SER A 280 -19.12 -5.51 -27.62
C SER A 280 -19.70 -6.04 -26.30
N PRO A 281 -20.42 -7.17 -26.32
CA PRO A 281 -20.94 -7.81 -25.10
C PRO A 281 -19.82 -8.18 -24.10
N HIS A 282 -18.59 -8.36 -24.58
CA HIS A 282 -17.43 -8.79 -23.81
C HIS A 282 -16.27 -7.77 -23.89
N TRP A 283 -16.56 -6.46 -23.90
CA TRP A 283 -15.52 -5.42 -23.96
C TRP A 283 -14.57 -5.44 -22.77
N ARG A 284 -15.00 -6.00 -21.63
CA ARG A 284 -14.12 -6.26 -20.50
C ARG A 284 -13.18 -7.37 -20.92
N GLY A 285 -11.95 -6.98 -21.29
CA GLY A 285 -10.85 -7.91 -21.46
C GLY A 285 -10.76 -8.83 -20.24
N GLN A 286 -10.24 -10.05 -20.41
CA GLN A 286 -9.98 -10.93 -19.29
C GLN A 286 -9.26 -10.12 -18.22
N ALA A 287 -9.89 -9.98 -17.06
CA ALA A 287 -9.21 -9.43 -15.91
C ALA A 287 -8.03 -10.35 -15.70
N LEU A 288 -6.85 -9.95 -16.17
CA LEU A 288 -5.59 -10.46 -15.67
C LEU A 288 -5.74 -10.22 -14.19
N ALA A 289 -6.12 -11.27 -13.46
CA ALA A 289 -6.20 -11.24 -12.03
C ALA A 289 -4.79 -10.87 -11.65
N GLY A 290 -4.56 -9.57 -11.42
CA GLY A 290 -3.32 -9.09 -10.88
C GLY A 290 -3.19 -9.95 -9.65
N ARG A 291 -2.23 -10.88 -9.67
CA ARG A 291 -1.92 -11.71 -8.52
C ARG A 291 -1.43 -10.71 -7.49
N ARG A 292 -2.38 -10.02 -6.84
CA ARG A 292 -2.24 -9.58 -5.47
C ARG A 292 -2.06 -10.89 -4.75
N LYS A 293 -0.81 -11.36 -4.71
CA LYS A 293 -0.36 -12.36 -3.78
C LYS A 293 -0.66 -11.71 -2.45
N HIS A 294 -1.87 -11.94 -1.92
CA HIS A 294 -2.17 -11.65 -0.54
C HIS A 294 -1.09 -12.39 0.21
N LEU A 295 -0.15 -11.62 0.78
CA LEU A 295 0.97 -12.15 1.52
C LEU A 295 0.33 -12.87 2.70
N ARG A 296 0.17 -14.19 2.58
CA ARG A 296 -0.31 -15.03 3.69
C ARG A 296 0.82 -15.07 4.69
N ILE A 297 0.82 -14.12 5.61
CA ILE A 297 1.77 -14.09 6.71
C ILE A 297 1.51 -15.37 7.51
N PRO A 298 2.47 -16.30 7.59
CA PRO A 298 2.25 -17.54 8.30
C PRO A 298 2.14 -17.25 9.80
N VAL A 299 1.27 -17.99 10.49
CA VAL A 299 0.94 -17.76 11.91
C VAL A 299 2.19 -17.80 12.79
N TRP A 300 3.20 -18.61 12.44
CA TRP A 300 4.46 -18.68 13.17
C TRP A 300 5.24 -17.35 13.17
N LEU A 301 5.14 -16.53 12.11
CA LEU A 301 5.83 -15.24 12.04
C LEU A 301 5.19 -14.25 13.02
N VAL A 302 3.86 -14.23 13.09
CA VAL A 302 3.12 -13.41 14.06
C VAL A 302 3.45 -13.86 15.48
N ALA A 303 3.45 -15.17 15.73
CA ALA A 303 3.83 -15.73 17.04
C ALA A 303 5.27 -15.35 17.43
N ALA A 304 6.22 -15.40 16.49
CA ALA A 304 7.60 -15.01 16.73
C ALA A 304 7.76 -13.53 17.07
N VAL A 305 7.05 -12.64 16.37
CA VAL A 305 7.05 -11.20 16.66
C VAL A 305 6.44 -10.92 18.04
N VAL A 306 5.32 -11.56 18.37
CA VAL A 306 4.69 -11.43 19.69
C VAL A 306 5.62 -11.91 20.80
N ALA A 307 6.28 -13.05 20.62
CA ALA A 307 7.24 -13.57 21.58
C ALA A 307 8.44 -12.64 21.78
N ALA A 308 8.95 -12.04 20.70
CA ALA A 308 10.03 -11.05 20.78
C ALA A 308 9.61 -9.80 21.55
N VAL A 309 8.41 -9.28 21.31
CA VAL A 309 7.87 -8.12 22.03
C VAL A 309 7.66 -8.43 23.51
N LEU A 310 7.08 -9.57 23.85
CA LEU A 310 6.87 -9.99 25.24
C LEU A 310 8.20 -10.18 25.98
N THR A 311 9.19 -10.77 25.32
CA THR A 311 10.53 -10.96 25.90
C THR A 311 11.21 -9.62 26.14
N GLY A 312 11.19 -8.72 25.14
CA GLY A 312 11.73 -7.36 25.29
C GLY A 312 11.05 -6.57 26.41
N SER A 313 9.72 -6.63 26.48
CA SER A 313 8.90 -6.07 27.56
C SER A 313 9.33 -6.58 28.93
N TYR A 314 9.46 -7.90 29.09
CA TYR A 314 9.88 -8.52 30.35
C TYR A 314 11.25 -8.01 30.80
N PHE A 315 12.24 -7.95 29.89
CA PHE A 315 13.58 -7.46 30.23
C PHE A 315 13.57 -5.98 30.63
N VAL A 316 12.81 -5.14 29.93
CA VAL A 316 12.66 -3.71 30.27
C VAL A 316 11.98 -3.54 31.63
N LEU A 317 10.90 -4.26 31.90
CA LEU A 317 10.23 -4.21 33.21
C LEU A 317 11.14 -4.70 34.33
N ARG A 318 11.94 -5.75 34.08
CA ARG A 318 12.90 -6.28 35.05
C ARG A 318 14.01 -5.28 35.37
N THR A 319 14.57 -4.58 34.37
CA THR A 319 15.61 -3.57 34.62
C THR A 319 15.07 -2.34 35.33
N LEU A 320 13.86 -1.89 34.98
CA LEU A 320 13.18 -0.79 35.68
C LEU A 320 12.86 -1.15 37.14
N LEU A 321 12.42 -2.40 37.39
CA LEU A 321 12.12 -2.86 38.74
C LEU A 321 13.40 -2.98 39.59
N ALA A 322 14.48 -3.55 39.02
CA ALA A 322 15.76 -3.66 39.70
C ALA A 322 16.33 -2.28 40.10
N GLY A 323 16.30 -1.30 39.18
CA GLY A 323 16.76 0.05 39.48
C GLY A 323 15.93 0.74 40.57
N ARG A 324 14.60 0.52 40.60
CA ARG A 324 13.74 1.06 41.67
C ARG A 324 13.96 0.34 43.01
N ALA A 325 14.25 -0.96 42.98
CA ALA A 325 14.54 -1.74 44.18
C ALA A 325 15.86 -1.28 44.84
N GLU A 326 16.90 -0.99 44.06
CA GLU A 326 18.16 -0.42 44.56
C GLU A 326 17.94 0.93 45.26
N ASN A 327 17.20 1.85 44.63
CA ASN A 327 16.86 3.14 45.25
C ASN A 327 16.05 2.98 46.54
N ALA A 328 15.09 2.05 46.57
CA ALA A 328 14.30 1.78 47.78
C ALA A 328 15.14 1.14 48.89
N ALA A 329 16.09 0.28 48.53
CA ALA A 329 17.04 -0.32 49.46
C ALA A 329 17.96 0.74 50.07
N GLU A 330 18.50 1.67 49.28
CA GLU A 330 19.31 2.78 49.78
C GLU A 330 18.54 3.64 50.81
N VAL A 331 17.27 3.96 50.54
CA VAL A 331 16.42 4.69 51.49
C VAL A 331 16.14 3.87 52.75
N ALA A 332 15.89 2.56 52.62
CA ALA A 332 15.64 1.68 53.78
C ALA A 332 16.88 1.53 54.67
N LEU A 333 18.08 1.46 54.07
CA LEU A 333 19.37 1.46 54.76
C LEU A 333 19.64 2.81 55.43
N ALA A 334 19.29 3.93 54.79
CA ALA A 334 19.41 5.26 55.42
C ALA A 334 18.52 5.42 56.66
N LEU A 335 17.38 4.71 56.72
CA LEU A 335 16.50 4.69 57.90
C LEU A 335 17.02 3.80 59.04
N HIS A 336 17.99 2.92 58.78
CA HIS A 336 18.62 2.04 59.79
C HIS A 336 20.14 2.28 59.83
N PRO A 337 20.63 3.33 60.50
CA PRO A 337 22.07 3.49 60.72
C PRO A 337 22.61 2.26 61.45
N GLY A 338 23.49 1.51 60.77
CA GLY A 338 24.10 0.27 61.24
C GLY A 338 25.15 0.46 62.35
N ASP A 339 25.09 1.56 63.08
CA ASP A 339 25.89 1.70 64.29
C ASP A 339 25.40 0.65 65.29
N PRO A 340 26.27 -0.22 65.82
CA PRO A 340 25.87 -1.13 66.88
C PRO A 340 25.31 -0.28 68.02
N ILE A 341 24.08 -0.55 68.43
CA ILE A 341 23.50 0.05 69.64
C ILE A 341 24.32 -0.48 70.82
N GLU A 342 25.43 0.19 71.12
CA GLU A 342 26.22 -0.07 72.31
C GLU A 342 25.45 0.44 73.52
N LEU A 343 24.80 -0.48 74.23
CA LEU A 343 24.37 -0.24 75.61
C LEU A 343 25.61 0.00 76.48
N LYS A 344 26.10 1.25 76.52
CA LYS A 344 27.06 1.71 77.54
C LYS A 344 26.39 1.70 78.90
N ARG A 345 26.24 0.51 79.49
CA ARG A 345 25.95 0.39 80.92
C ARG A 345 27.21 0.83 81.66
N ARG A 346 27.13 1.97 82.36
CA ARG A 346 28.22 2.46 83.21
C ARG A 346 28.42 1.50 84.38
N VAL A 347 29.20 0.44 84.18
CA VAL A 347 29.75 -0.35 85.28
C VAL A 347 30.92 0.46 85.82
N VAL A 348 30.76 1.00 87.02
CA VAL A 348 31.88 1.56 87.80
C VAL A 348 32.77 0.37 88.18
N ALA A 349 33.85 0.15 87.44
CA ALA A 349 34.88 -0.82 87.81
C ALA A 349 35.80 -0.20 88.89
N PRO A 350 36.04 -0.87 90.03
CA PRO A 350 37.07 -0.47 90.98
C PRO A 350 38.49 -0.70 90.42
N PRO A 351 39.53 -0.03 90.95
CA PRO A 351 40.89 -0.01 90.40
C PRO A 351 41.59 -1.40 90.40
N PRO A 352 42.55 -1.62 89.49
CA PRO A 352 43.05 -2.95 89.14
C PRO A 352 44.01 -3.55 90.19
N PRO A 353 43.92 -4.85 90.52
CA PRO A 353 45.00 -5.58 91.16
C PRO A 353 46.12 -5.93 90.16
N PRO A 354 47.37 -6.14 90.64
CA PRO A 354 48.56 -6.33 89.80
C PRO A 354 48.50 -7.62 88.96
N PRO A 355 49.22 -7.67 87.82
CA PRO A 355 49.11 -8.74 86.83
C PRO A 355 49.59 -10.11 87.37
N PRO A 356 48.82 -11.18 87.19
CA PRO A 356 49.30 -12.55 87.43
C PRO A 356 50.24 -13.01 86.28
N PRO A 357 51.16 -13.95 86.56
CA PRO A 357 52.16 -14.45 85.61
C PRO A 357 51.52 -15.17 84.40
N PRO A 358 52.22 -15.24 83.25
CA PRO A 358 51.68 -15.78 82.01
C PRO A 358 51.28 -17.26 82.17
N PRO A 359 50.06 -17.65 81.78
CA PRO A 359 49.71 -19.07 81.68
C PRO A 359 50.50 -19.73 80.54
N PRO A 360 50.84 -21.02 80.67
CA PRO A 360 51.72 -21.74 79.76
C PRO A 360 51.12 -21.84 78.35
N ASP A 361 52.01 -21.91 77.36
CA ASP A 361 51.79 -22.03 75.92
C ASP A 361 50.62 -22.96 75.53
N ARG A 362 49.39 -22.45 75.56
CA ARG A 362 48.29 -23.02 74.78
C ARG A 362 48.28 -22.27 73.46
N ILE A 363 48.61 -22.98 72.38
CA ILE A 363 48.43 -22.48 71.02
C ILE A 363 46.94 -22.16 70.87
N THR A 364 46.60 -20.88 70.92
CA THR A 364 45.22 -20.39 70.77
C THR A 364 44.65 -20.84 69.43
N GLN A 365 43.33 -20.98 69.34
CA GLN A 365 42.63 -21.33 68.10
C GLN A 365 43.10 -20.49 66.88
N LEU A 366 43.31 -19.18 67.08
CA LEU A 366 43.85 -18.28 66.07
C LEU A 366 45.26 -18.68 65.61
N GLN A 367 46.12 -19.10 66.54
CA GLN A 367 47.50 -19.47 66.28
C GLN A 367 47.61 -20.84 65.59
N ARG A 368 46.68 -21.77 65.86
CA ARG A 368 46.54 -23.03 65.09
C ARG A 368 46.18 -22.74 63.63
N ILE A 369 45.20 -21.87 63.40
CA ILE A 369 44.76 -21.47 62.05
C ILE A 369 45.85 -20.67 61.32
N ARG A 370 46.52 -19.72 62.00
CA ARG A 370 47.65 -18.96 61.42
C ARG A 370 48.81 -19.87 61.02
N ASN A 371 49.19 -20.83 61.86
CA ASN A 371 50.29 -21.75 61.55
C ASN A 371 49.95 -22.66 60.36
N ALA A 372 48.70 -23.11 60.25
CA ALA A 372 48.25 -23.90 59.09
C ALA A 372 48.22 -23.07 57.79
N LEU A 373 47.80 -21.81 57.86
CA LEU A 373 47.73 -20.91 56.70
C LEU A 373 49.10 -20.34 56.30
N ALA A 374 50.05 -20.21 57.23
CA ALA A 374 51.39 -19.66 56.96
C ALA A 374 52.24 -20.54 56.04
N GLN A 375 51.89 -21.81 55.84
CA GLN A 375 52.57 -22.71 54.91
C GLN A 375 52.19 -22.47 53.45
N GLU A 376 51.19 -21.62 53.18
CA GLU A 376 50.67 -21.38 51.83
C GLU A 376 51.35 -20.17 51.16
N LYS A 377 52.04 -20.40 50.05
CA LYS A 377 52.56 -19.33 49.18
C LYS A 377 51.52 -18.98 48.10
N THR A 378 50.59 -18.10 48.41
CA THR A 378 49.66 -17.53 47.42
C THR A 378 50.13 -16.18 46.90
N ALA A 379 49.69 -15.81 45.69
CA ALA A 379 49.98 -14.52 45.07
C ALA A 379 49.48 -13.30 45.89
N CYS A 380 48.55 -13.51 46.83
CA CYS A 380 48.10 -12.53 47.82
C CYS A 380 48.14 -13.17 49.22
N ALA A 381 48.58 -12.43 50.23
CA ALA A 381 48.66 -12.94 51.60
C ALA A 381 47.26 -13.22 52.16
N MET A 382 46.99 -14.47 52.58
CA MET A 382 45.81 -14.80 53.38
C MET A 382 46.07 -14.34 54.82
N THR A 383 45.18 -13.54 55.38
CA THR A 383 45.31 -13.08 56.77
C THR A 383 44.23 -13.70 57.63
N ALA A 384 44.60 -14.14 58.83
CA ALA A 384 43.66 -14.60 59.85
C ALA A 384 43.67 -13.61 61.01
N ASP A 385 42.52 -13.00 61.25
CA ASP A 385 42.28 -12.01 62.30
C ASP A 385 41.23 -12.52 63.28
N GLN A 386 41.28 -12.05 64.52
CA GLN A 386 40.34 -12.45 65.57
C GLN A 386 39.42 -11.29 65.93
N THR A 387 38.13 -11.58 66.02
CA THR A 387 37.08 -10.69 66.56
C THR A 387 36.54 -11.28 67.87
N ALA A 388 35.69 -10.54 68.59
CA ALA A 388 35.12 -10.97 69.88
C ALA A 388 34.47 -12.37 69.84
N SER A 389 33.80 -12.74 68.73
CA SER A 389 33.05 -14.01 68.62
C SER A 389 33.44 -14.89 67.42
N PHE A 390 34.30 -14.40 66.52
CA PHE A 390 34.65 -15.10 65.28
C PHE A 390 36.14 -14.95 64.94
N ILE A 391 36.71 -15.98 64.29
CA ILE A 391 37.99 -15.89 63.59
C ILE A 391 37.69 -15.65 62.11
N VAL A 392 38.31 -14.62 61.53
CA VAL A 392 38.06 -14.16 60.16
C VAL A 392 39.29 -14.48 59.31
N ILE A 393 39.14 -15.38 58.35
CA ILE A 393 40.14 -15.66 57.33
C ILE A 393 39.80 -14.84 56.10
N ARG A 394 40.69 -13.91 55.73
CA ARG A 394 40.50 -13.02 54.58
C ARG A 394 41.30 -13.53 53.40
N VAL A 395 40.63 -13.70 52.27
CA VAL A 395 41.24 -14.16 51.02
C VAL A 395 40.94 -13.15 49.91
N CYS A 396 41.97 -12.69 49.20
CA CYS A 396 41.84 -11.70 48.13
C CYS A 396 41.14 -12.30 46.89
N ASP A 397 40.24 -11.55 46.26
CA ASP A 397 39.48 -11.97 45.06
C ASP A 397 40.39 -12.36 43.89
N LEU A 398 41.52 -11.66 43.73
CA LEU A 398 42.51 -11.92 42.65
C LEU A 398 43.13 -13.32 42.72
N ALA A 399 43.16 -13.95 43.89
CA ALA A 399 43.64 -15.33 44.04
C ALA A 399 42.53 -16.37 43.76
N LEU A 400 41.28 -15.94 43.74
CA LEU A 400 40.09 -16.80 43.72
C LEU A 400 39.38 -16.81 42.37
N PHE A 401 39.25 -15.64 41.73
CA PHE A 401 38.37 -15.43 40.57
C PHE A 401 39.03 -14.57 39.49
N ALA A 402 38.62 -14.79 38.24
CA ALA A 402 38.84 -13.82 37.18
C ALA A 402 37.94 -12.58 37.36
N SER A 403 38.37 -11.43 36.85
CA SER A 403 37.61 -10.17 36.95
C SER A 403 36.17 -10.33 36.39
N GLY A 404 35.17 -9.89 37.16
CA GLY A 404 33.76 -9.97 36.77
C GLY A 404 33.14 -11.37 36.70
N GLN A 405 33.87 -12.41 37.14
CA GLN A 405 33.37 -13.78 37.20
C GLN A 405 33.21 -14.28 38.64
N ALA A 406 32.36 -15.30 38.80
CA ALA A 406 32.16 -16.05 40.04
C ALA A 406 32.67 -17.51 39.94
N THR A 407 33.38 -17.85 38.87
CA THR A 407 33.99 -19.18 38.69
C THR A 407 35.38 -19.20 39.34
N ILE A 408 35.62 -20.15 40.24
CA ILE A 408 36.90 -20.32 40.93
C ILE A 408 38.00 -20.74 39.95
N LEU A 409 39.18 -20.14 40.10
CA LEU A 409 40.39 -20.53 39.37
C LEU A 409 40.89 -21.92 39.82
N ASP A 410 41.33 -22.76 38.89
CA ASP A 410 41.78 -24.13 39.18
C ASP A 410 42.93 -24.17 40.20
N GLY A 411 43.79 -23.16 40.21
CA GLY A 411 44.89 -23.02 41.18
C GLY A 411 44.43 -22.87 42.63
N PHE A 412 43.18 -22.45 42.88
CA PHE A 412 42.64 -22.29 44.23
C PHE A 412 42.04 -23.57 44.81
N LYS A 413 41.60 -24.53 43.97
CA LYS A 413 41.04 -25.81 44.43
C LYS A 413 41.90 -26.55 45.47
N PRO A 414 43.23 -26.72 45.28
CA PRO A 414 44.06 -27.39 46.29
C PRO A 414 44.22 -26.58 47.59
N ILE A 415 44.15 -25.24 47.51
CA ILE A 415 44.19 -24.36 48.67
C ILE A 415 42.88 -24.47 49.46
N ALA A 416 41.73 -24.44 48.77
CA ALA A 416 40.42 -24.63 49.37
C ALA A 416 40.33 -25.96 50.14
N ALA A 417 40.87 -27.06 49.58
CA ALA A 417 40.89 -28.35 50.27
C ALA A 417 41.67 -28.31 51.60
N ARG A 418 42.80 -27.59 51.65
CA ARG A 418 43.61 -27.45 52.88
C ARG A 418 43.00 -26.50 53.90
N VAL A 419 42.39 -25.42 53.44
CA VAL A 419 41.58 -24.52 54.30
C VAL A 419 40.42 -25.30 54.91
N ALA A 420 39.70 -26.09 54.12
CA ALA A 420 38.62 -26.94 54.60
C ALA A 420 39.12 -27.97 55.64
N ALA A 421 40.23 -28.65 55.38
CA ALA A 421 40.83 -29.60 56.33
C ALA A 421 41.31 -28.95 57.64
N THR A 422 41.65 -27.66 57.60
CA THR A 422 42.00 -26.88 58.80
C THR A 422 40.74 -26.50 59.58
N LEU A 423 39.70 -26.03 58.88
CA LEU A 423 38.42 -25.64 59.47
C LEU A 423 37.62 -26.84 60.03
N ASP A 424 37.80 -28.04 59.47
CA ASP A 424 37.13 -29.26 59.93
C ASP A 424 37.57 -29.67 61.34
N LYS A 425 38.84 -29.39 61.69
CA LYS A 425 39.42 -29.69 63.02
C LYS A 425 38.94 -28.75 64.13
N GLU A 426 38.30 -27.63 63.76
CA GLU A 426 37.84 -26.61 64.70
C GLU A 426 36.31 -26.64 64.79
N PRO A 427 35.71 -26.66 65.99
CA PRO A 427 34.25 -26.65 66.14
C PRO A 427 33.68 -25.25 65.85
N GLY A 428 32.42 -25.19 65.39
CA GLY A 428 31.70 -23.94 65.13
C GLY A 428 31.09 -23.84 63.74
N ARG A 429 30.14 -22.92 63.55
CA ARG A 429 29.59 -22.63 62.22
C ARG A 429 30.56 -21.81 61.38
N ILE A 430 30.58 -22.10 60.08
CA ILE A 430 31.42 -21.43 59.09
C ILE A 430 30.51 -20.52 58.25
N ARG A 431 30.82 -19.23 58.16
CA ARG A 431 30.10 -18.30 57.27
C ARG A 431 31.07 -17.77 56.22
N VAL A 432 30.74 -17.97 54.95
CA VAL A 432 31.50 -17.44 53.81
C VAL A 432 30.80 -16.19 53.32
N VAL A 433 31.48 -15.05 53.38
CA VAL A 433 30.95 -13.74 52.99
C VAL A 433 31.72 -13.18 51.82
N GLY A 434 31.03 -12.89 50.71
CA GLY A 434 31.61 -12.27 49.53
C GLY A 434 31.52 -10.75 49.56
N HIS A 435 32.59 -10.06 49.16
CA HIS A 435 32.65 -8.61 48.99
C HIS A 435 33.15 -8.23 47.60
N THR A 436 32.61 -7.15 47.04
CA THR A 436 33.03 -6.53 45.78
C THR A 436 33.57 -5.11 46.02
N ASP A 437 34.20 -4.52 45.02
CA ASP A 437 34.50 -3.08 45.06
C ASP A 437 33.28 -2.24 44.64
N SER A 438 33.41 -0.91 44.68
CA SER A 438 32.34 0.01 44.31
C SER A 438 32.18 0.21 42.78
N SER A 439 32.89 -0.54 41.94
CA SER A 439 32.73 -0.45 40.48
C SER A 439 31.42 -1.15 40.09
N PRO A 440 30.47 -0.48 39.43
CA PRO A 440 29.19 -1.09 39.13
C PRO A 440 29.33 -2.24 38.12
N ILE A 441 28.78 -3.42 38.43
CA ILE A 441 28.60 -4.50 37.46
C ILE A 441 27.14 -4.59 37.01
N ARG A 442 26.92 -4.61 35.69
CA ARG A 442 25.61 -4.82 35.07
C ARG A 442 25.76 -5.74 33.87
N THR A 443 25.77 -7.04 34.13
CA THR A 443 25.83 -8.07 33.08
C THR A 443 24.56 -8.90 33.09
N VAL A 444 24.28 -9.61 31.99
CA VAL A 444 23.11 -10.52 31.91
C VAL A 444 23.14 -11.57 33.03
N ARG A 445 24.34 -11.98 33.45
CA ARG A 445 24.54 -13.01 34.49
C ARG A 445 24.55 -12.44 35.91
N PHE A 446 25.07 -11.23 36.10
CA PHE A 446 25.13 -10.55 37.39
C PHE A 446 24.53 -9.14 37.25
N PRO A 447 23.23 -8.99 37.54
CA PRO A 447 22.51 -7.72 37.55
C PRO A 447 23.07 -6.66 38.51
N SER A 448 23.65 -7.08 39.64
CA SER A 448 24.21 -6.17 40.67
C SER A 448 25.46 -6.74 41.35
N ASN A 449 26.21 -5.86 42.03
CA ASN A 449 27.38 -6.23 42.84
C ASN A 449 27.02 -7.18 43.99
N PHE A 450 25.82 -7.05 44.56
CA PHE A 450 25.31 -7.95 45.58
C PHE A 450 25.23 -9.38 45.04
N GLU A 451 24.60 -9.57 43.87
CA GLU A 451 24.43 -10.90 43.26
C GLU A 451 25.77 -11.53 42.88
N LEU A 452 26.72 -10.73 42.36
CA LEU A 452 28.09 -11.20 42.13
C LEU A 452 28.78 -11.66 43.43
N SER A 453 28.60 -10.92 44.52
CA SER A 453 29.21 -11.24 45.82
C SER A 453 28.67 -12.54 46.43
N VAL A 454 27.35 -12.77 46.32
CA VAL A 454 26.69 -14.00 46.77
C VAL A 454 27.17 -15.19 45.94
N GLU A 455 27.22 -15.07 44.62
CA GLU A 455 27.64 -16.17 43.74
C GLU A 455 29.11 -16.54 43.93
N ARG A 456 29.99 -15.56 44.18
CA ARG A 456 31.39 -15.81 44.56
C ARG A 456 31.50 -16.54 45.90
N ALA A 457 30.73 -16.11 46.91
CA ALA A 457 30.70 -16.77 48.20
C ALA A 457 30.17 -18.22 48.09
N LYS A 458 29.15 -18.46 47.26
CA LYS A 458 28.64 -19.81 46.95
C LYS A 458 29.70 -20.67 46.28
N ALA A 459 30.46 -20.13 45.34
CA ALA A 459 31.53 -20.85 44.68
C ALA A 459 32.60 -21.28 45.69
N VAL A 460 33.03 -20.38 46.58
CA VAL A 460 34.03 -20.69 47.64
C VAL A 460 33.48 -21.73 48.60
N ALA A 461 32.24 -21.58 49.06
CA ALA A 461 31.58 -22.60 49.88
C ALA A 461 31.54 -23.96 49.17
N GLY A 462 31.23 -23.99 47.87
CA GLY A 462 31.24 -25.19 47.05
C GLY A 462 32.62 -25.85 46.93
N ALA A 463 33.70 -25.06 46.93
CA ALA A 463 35.06 -25.57 46.92
C ALA A 463 35.53 -26.07 48.29
N LEU A 464 35.00 -25.53 49.39
CA LEU A 464 35.33 -25.96 50.76
C LEU A 464 34.55 -27.21 51.20
N LYS A 465 33.29 -27.33 50.77
CA LYS A 465 32.39 -28.43 51.16
C LYS A 465 32.99 -29.85 51.05
N PRO A 466 33.71 -30.22 49.97
CA PRO A 466 34.29 -31.57 49.85
C PRO A 466 35.35 -31.91 50.90
N GLY A 467 35.97 -30.91 51.54
CA GLY A 467 37.00 -31.10 52.57
C GLY A 467 36.48 -31.02 54.01
N LEU A 468 35.17 -30.93 54.21
CA LEU A 468 34.52 -30.88 55.53
C LEU A 468 33.70 -32.15 55.74
N ALA A 469 33.73 -32.72 56.95
CA ALA A 469 32.92 -33.89 57.30
C ALA A 469 31.42 -33.56 57.33
N ASP A 470 31.07 -32.33 57.72
CA ASP A 470 29.71 -31.80 57.72
C ASP A 470 29.61 -30.49 56.91
N GLY A 471 29.16 -30.61 55.66
CA GLY A 471 28.96 -29.47 54.77
C GLY A 471 27.75 -28.59 55.13
N SER A 472 26.90 -29.00 56.07
CA SER A 472 25.79 -28.18 56.58
C SER A 472 26.26 -27.07 57.53
N ARG A 473 27.51 -27.13 57.98
CA ARG A 473 28.17 -26.09 58.80
C ARG A 473 28.46 -24.81 58.03
N ILE A 474 28.39 -24.81 56.70
CA ILE A 474 28.68 -23.64 55.86
C ILE A 474 27.40 -22.86 55.52
N ASP A 475 27.39 -21.61 55.95
CA ASP A 475 26.44 -20.58 55.53
C ASP A 475 27.09 -19.62 54.52
N VAL A 476 26.29 -19.05 53.62
CA VAL A 476 26.77 -18.19 52.54
C VAL A 476 26.03 -16.86 52.56
N ASP A 477 26.78 -15.77 52.61
CA ASP A 477 26.26 -14.41 52.57
C ASP A 477 27.02 -13.55 51.54
N GLY A 478 26.38 -12.51 51.04
CA GLY A 478 26.99 -11.53 50.14
C GLY A 478 26.74 -10.13 50.66
N LYS A 479 27.77 -9.28 50.66
CA LYS A 479 27.68 -7.89 51.13
C LYS A 479 27.85 -6.87 50.00
N GLY A 480 28.00 -7.31 48.75
CA GLY A 480 28.28 -6.41 47.64
C GLY A 480 29.43 -5.45 47.96
N SER A 481 29.20 -4.16 47.72
CA SER A 481 30.15 -3.07 48.01
C SER A 481 29.97 -2.44 49.41
N ASP A 482 29.07 -2.95 50.24
CA ASP A 482 28.52 -2.25 51.41
C ASP A 482 29.45 -2.24 52.64
N SER A 483 30.56 -2.98 52.59
CA SER A 483 31.53 -3.06 53.69
C SER A 483 32.98 -2.97 53.18
N PRO A 484 33.42 -1.78 52.71
CA PRO A 484 34.78 -1.57 52.24
C PRO A 484 35.77 -1.51 53.42
N ILE A 485 36.91 -2.17 53.28
CA ILE A 485 38.00 -2.16 54.28
C ILE A 485 39.16 -1.24 53.88
N ALA A 486 39.15 -0.76 52.64
CA ALA A 486 40.12 0.19 52.09
C ALA A 486 39.42 1.21 51.17
N SER A 487 40.13 2.27 50.79
CA SER A 487 39.59 3.28 49.86
C SER A 487 39.27 2.67 48.49
N ASN A 488 38.07 2.89 47.97
CA ASN A 488 37.72 2.49 46.60
C ASN A 488 38.35 3.38 45.52
N SER A 489 38.97 4.50 45.92
CA SER A 489 39.57 5.46 44.98
C SER A 489 40.86 4.94 44.34
N THR A 490 41.62 4.08 45.02
CA THR A 490 42.89 3.53 44.49
C THR A 490 42.71 2.10 43.96
N PRO A 491 43.43 1.70 42.89
CA PRO A 491 43.42 0.31 42.41
C PRO A 491 43.77 -0.70 43.51
N GLU A 492 44.71 -0.37 44.38
CA GLU A 492 45.18 -1.21 45.49
C GLU A 492 44.09 -1.37 46.55
N GLY A 493 43.35 -0.29 46.86
CA GLY A 493 42.25 -0.34 47.82
C GLY A 493 41.04 -1.09 47.28
N ARG A 494 40.72 -0.96 45.98
CA ARG A 494 39.71 -1.80 45.32
C ARG A 494 40.08 -3.28 45.35
N ALA A 495 41.36 -3.60 45.13
CA ALA A 495 41.84 -4.98 45.21
C ALA A 495 41.68 -5.59 46.62
N LYS A 496 41.81 -4.78 47.69
CA LYS A 496 41.52 -5.21 49.06
C LYS A 496 40.01 -5.37 49.34
N ASN A 497 39.17 -4.54 48.72
CA ASN A 497 37.72 -4.61 48.90
C ASN A 497 37.09 -5.80 48.16
N ARG A 498 37.65 -6.19 47.01
CA ARG A 498 37.33 -7.47 46.37
C ARG A 498 37.97 -8.61 47.17
N ARG A 499 37.20 -9.20 48.08
CA ARG A 499 37.67 -10.28 48.98
C ARG A 499 36.54 -11.23 49.33
N VAL A 500 36.92 -12.40 49.82
CA VAL A 500 36.02 -13.33 50.48
C VAL A 500 36.52 -13.52 51.91
N GLU A 501 35.62 -13.35 52.87
CA GLU A 501 35.90 -13.56 54.29
C GLU A 501 35.23 -14.85 54.74
N ILE A 502 35.99 -15.70 55.43
CA ILE A 502 35.50 -16.94 56.02
C ILE A 502 35.53 -16.76 57.53
N PHE A 503 34.35 -16.73 58.14
CA PHE A 503 34.17 -16.62 59.57
C PHE A 503 33.99 -18.01 60.17
N ILE A 504 34.68 -18.31 61.27
CA ILE A 504 34.42 -19.47 62.11
C ILE A 504 34.12 -19.00 63.53
N GLU A 505 33.08 -19.55 64.16
CA GLU A 505 32.72 -19.25 65.55
C GLU A 505 33.90 -19.60 66.49
N ARG A 506 34.19 -18.69 67.42
CA ARG A 506 35.26 -18.87 68.39
C ARG A 506 34.80 -19.84 69.49
N SER A 507 35.61 -20.85 69.79
CA SER A 507 35.28 -21.86 70.81
C SER A 507 36.04 -21.68 72.13
N GLU A 508 37.09 -20.85 72.15
CA GLU A 508 37.97 -20.57 73.30
C GLU A 508 38.00 -19.07 73.66
#